data_AF-A0A953R830-F1
#
_entry.id   AF-A0A953R830-F1
#
_cell.length_a   1.000
_cell.length_b   1.000
_cell.length_c   1.000
_cell.angle_alpha   90.00
_cell.angle_beta   90.00
_cell.angle_gamma   90.00
#
_symmetry.space_group_name_H-M   'P 1'
#
loop_
_entity.id
_entity.type
_entity.pdbx_description
1 polymer ?
#
loop_
_entity_poly.entity_id
_entity_poly.type
_entity_poly.pdbx_seq_one_letter_code
_entity_poly.pdbx_strand_id
1 'polypeptide(L)'
;MRTTVTLEPDVERALQAAMRERGVSFKQALNEAVRAGLAGPGRRPKARFVQKTYSLGAEQSFRWDKALAAAEALEDEEQVRKLSLRK
;
A
#
# COMPACT_ATOMS: atom_id res chain seq x y z
N MET A 1 27.58 -29.33 6.76
CA MET A 1 27.48 -30.20 7.95
C MET A 1 26.56 -31.37 7.64
N ARG A 2 26.82 -32.56 8.21
CA ARG A 2 25.91 -33.71 8.17
C ARG A 2 25.10 -33.70 9.46
N THR A 3 23.80 -33.56 9.35
CA THR A 3 22.85 -33.55 10.47
C THR A 3 21.74 -34.55 10.17
N THR A 4 21.31 -35.29 11.19
CA THR A 4 20.13 -36.14 11.11
C THR A 4 18.99 -35.39 11.77
N VAL A 5 17.87 -35.23 11.07
CA VAL A 5 16.68 -34.54 11.56
C VAL A 5 15.47 -35.43 11.35
N THR A 6 14.58 -35.48 12.33
CA THR A 6 13.29 -36.16 12.22
C THR A 6 12.26 -35.15 11.73
N LEU A 7 11.51 -35.49 10.69
CA LEU A 7 10.43 -34.65 10.13
C LEU A 7 9.08 -35.29 10.44
N GLU A 8 8.13 -34.47 10.86
CA GLU A 8 6.74 -34.88 10.95
C GLU A 8 6.16 -35.14 9.54
N PRO A 9 5.17 -36.04 9.38
CA PRO A 9 4.66 -36.44 8.07
C PRO A 9 4.10 -35.29 7.22
N ASP A 10 3.57 -34.24 7.86
CA ASP A 10 3.09 -33.03 7.19
C ASP A 10 4.23 -32.16 6.66
N VAL A 11 5.31 -32.01 7.43
CA VAL A 11 6.51 -31.27 7.04
C VAL A 11 7.22 -31.98 5.88
N GLU A 12 7.32 -33.32 5.92
CA GLU A 12 7.89 -34.09 4.82
C GLU A 12 7.11 -33.88 3.50
N ARG A 13 5.77 -33.95 3.54
CA ARG A 13 4.93 -33.68 2.36
C ARG A 13 5.11 -32.26 1.82
N ALA A 14 5.14 -31.26 2.71
CA ALA A 14 5.37 -29.87 2.32
C ALA A 14 6.75 -29.69 1.66
N LEU A 15 7.76 -30.37 2.19
CA LEU A 15 9.12 -30.32 1.66
C LEU A 15 9.24 -30.99 0.29
N GLN A 16 8.60 -32.15 0.10
CA GLN A 16 8.53 -32.82 -1.21
C GLN A 16 7.81 -31.97 -2.26
N ALA A 17 6.72 -31.28 -1.89
CA ALA A 17 6.04 -30.35 -2.78
C ALA A 17 6.97 -29.22 -3.21
N ALA A 18 7.67 -28.59 -2.26
CA ALA A 18 8.64 -27.52 -2.54
C ALA A 18 9.80 -27.98 -3.45
N MET A 19 10.28 -29.21 -3.26
CA MET A 19 11.30 -29.81 -4.13
C MET A 19 10.81 -29.97 -5.56
N ARG A 20 9.58 -30.47 -5.74
CA ARG A 20 8.97 -30.68 -7.07
C ARG A 20 8.69 -29.37 -7.78
N GLU A 21 8.19 -28.37 -7.06
CA GLU A 21 7.86 -27.05 -7.62
C GLU A 21 9.11 -26.28 -8.06
N ARG A 22 10.20 -26.36 -7.29
CA ARG A 22 11.41 -25.56 -7.52
C ARG A 22 12.53 -26.32 -8.23
N GLY A 23 12.40 -27.65 -8.38
CA GLY A 23 13.45 -28.50 -8.95
C GLY A 23 14.74 -28.55 -8.12
N VAL A 24 14.63 -28.42 -6.79
CA VAL A 24 15.79 -28.35 -5.88
C VAL A 24 15.97 -29.63 -5.07
N SER A 25 17.20 -29.87 -4.62
CA SER A 25 17.51 -31.01 -3.75
C SER A 25 16.86 -30.90 -2.37
N PHE A 26 16.64 -32.04 -1.70
CA PHE A 26 16.11 -32.09 -0.33
C PHE A 26 16.89 -31.19 0.65
N LYS A 27 18.22 -31.23 0.55
CA LYS A 27 19.10 -30.39 1.39
C LYS A 27 18.88 -28.89 1.14
N GLN A 28 18.70 -28.48 -0.11
CA GLN A 28 18.43 -27.07 -0.43
C GLN A 28 17.07 -26.66 0.10
N ALA A 29 16.03 -27.44 -0.20
CA ALA A 29 14.68 -27.19 0.27
C ALA A 29 14.61 -27.04 1.80
N LEU A 30 15.25 -27.97 2.54
CA LEU A 30 15.25 -27.96 4.01
C LEU A 30 15.97 -26.72 4.56
N ASN A 31 17.15 -26.41 4.03
CA ASN A 31 17.91 -25.25 4.50
C ASN A 31 17.20 -23.93 4.18
N GLU A 32 16.55 -23.81 3.01
CA GLU A 32 15.75 -22.63 2.67
C GLU A 32 14.55 -22.48 3.60
N ALA A 33 13.82 -23.57 3.86
CA ALA A 33 12.68 -23.56 4.77
C ALA A 33 13.10 -23.14 6.19
N VAL A 34 14.20 -23.70 6.71
CA VAL A 34 14.75 -23.33 8.02
C VAL A 34 15.20 -21.87 8.03
N ARG A 35 15.90 -21.39 7.00
CA ARG A 35 16.30 -19.97 6.90
C ARG A 35 15.09 -19.04 6.88
N ALA A 36 14.06 -19.38 6.12
CA ALA A 36 12.82 -18.60 6.04
C ALA A 36 12.07 -18.58 7.38
N GLY A 37 12.00 -19.71 8.08
CA GLY A 37 11.37 -19.81 9.40
C GLY A 37 12.15 -19.06 10.48
N LEU A 38 13.49 -19.15 10.48
CA LEU A 38 14.36 -18.46 11.44
C LEU A 38 14.50 -16.96 11.17
N ALA A 39 14.26 -16.51 9.93
CA ALA A 39 14.20 -15.08 9.61
C ALA A 39 12.99 -14.37 10.27
N GLY A 40 12.10 -15.12 10.94
CA GLY A 40 10.83 -14.64 11.47
C GLY A 40 9.85 -14.30 10.34
N PRO A 41 8.60 -13.92 10.64
CA PRO A 41 7.77 -13.25 9.66
C PRO A 41 8.54 -12.01 9.26
N GLY A 42 9.15 -12.04 8.07
CA GLY A 42 9.94 -10.96 7.54
C GLY A 42 9.06 -9.74 7.58
N ARG A 43 9.24 -8.90 8.60
CA ARG A 43 8.72 -7.56 8.64
C ARG A 43 9.56 -6.86 7.59
N ARG A 44 9.25 -7.12 6.30
CA ARG A 44 9.61 -6.22 5.20
C ARG A 44 9.34 -4.86 5.81
N PRO A 45 10.37 -3.99 5.95
CA PRO A 45 10.15 -2.69 6.56
C PRO A 45 8.95 -2.13 5.83
N LYS A 46 7.84 -1.95 6.56
CA LYS A 46 6.61 -1.46 5.93
C LYS A 46 7.06 -0.12 5.37
N ALA A 47 7.11 0.00 4.04
CA ALA A 47 7.68 1.17 3.41
C ALA A 47 7.03 2.38 4.08
N ARG A 48 7.84 3.32 4.57
CA ARG A 48 7.30 4.50 5.26
C ARG A 48 6.27 5.12 4.33
N PHE A 49 5.10 5.44 4.86
CA PHE A 49 4.12 6.18 4.09
C PHE A 49 4.76 7.50 3.64
N VAL A 50 4.70 7.77 2.34
CA VAL A 50 5.13 9.04 1.75
C VAL A 50 3.90 9.69 1.14
N GLN A 51 3.52 10.85 1.65
CA GLN A 51 2.42 11.63 1.09
C GLN A 51 2.85 12.20 -0.26
N LYS A 52 2.15 11.83 -1.33
CA LYS A 52 2.36 12.42 -2.65
C LYS A 52 1.80 13.83 -2.66
N THR A 53 2.61 14.81 -3.02
CA THR A 53 2.18 16.19 -3.26
C THR A 53 2.02 16.43 -4.76
N TYR A 54 1.13 17.36 -5.10
CA TYR A 54 0.88 17.80 -6.48
C TYR A 54 0.89 19.33 -6.52
N SER A 55 1.33 19.91 -7.63
CA SER A 55 1.26 21.36 -7.84
C SER A 55 -0.20 21.78 -8.03
N LEU A 56 -0.67 22.74 -7.24
CA LEU A 56 -2.00 23.34 -7.38
C LEU A 56 -2.02 24.57 -8.32
N GLY A 57 -0.93 24.79 -9.05
CA GLY A 57 -0.76 25.97 -9.90
C GLY A 57 -0.23 27.19 -9.13
N ALA A 58 -0.36 28.37 -9.74
CA ALA A 58 0.11 29.62 -9.16
C ALA A 58 -0.75 30.03 -7.96
N GLU A 59 -0.13 30.76 -7.01
CA GLU A 59 -0.84 31.31 -5.86
C GLU A 59 -1.93 32.28 -6.31
N GLN A 60 -3.19 31.92 -6.07
CA GLN A 60 -4.34 32.69 -6.54
C GLN A 60 -4.59 33.99 -5.74
N SER A 61 -3.70 34.32 -4.78
CA SER A 61 -3.88 35.42 -3.80
C SER A 61 -5.30 35.44 -3.19
N PHE A 62 -5.89 34.25 -3.05
CA PHE A 62 -7.25 34.06 -2.59
C PHE A 62 -7.26 33.87 -1.08
N ARG A 63 -8.17 34.55 -0.39
CA ARG A 63 -8.37 34.44 1.05
C ARG A 63 -9.10 33.13 1.37
N TRP A 64 -8.35 32.03 1.39
CA TRP A 64 -8.88 30.70 1.66
C TRP A 64 -9.59 30.59 3.02
N ASP A 65 -9.19 31.40 4.00
CA ASP A 65 -9.85 31.55 5.31
C ASP A 65 -11.28 32.10 5.21
N LYS A 66 -11.64 32.69 4.07
CA LYS A 66 -12.95 33.26 3.76
C LYS A 66 -13.63 32.57 2.56
N ALA A 67 -13.21 31.35 2.22
CA ALA A 67 -13.71 30.63 1.05
C ALA A 67 -15.25 30.49 1.03
N LEU A 68 -15.88 30.23 2.19
CA LEU A 68 -17.33 30.09 2.29
C LEU A 68 -18.07 31.41 1.99
N ALA A 69 -17.60 32.52 2.54
CA ALA A 69 -18.20 33.84 2.28
C ALA A 69 -18.04 34.26 0.81
N ALA A 70 -16.90 33.91 0.19
CA ALA A 70 -16.69 34.14 -1.23
C ALA A 70 -17.64 33.28 -2.09
N ALA A 71 -17.90 32.03 -1.71
CA ALA A 71 -18.85 31.17 -2.41
C ALA A 71 -20.29 31.69 -2.29
N GLU A 72 -20.70 32.17 -1.11
CA GLU A 72 -22.01 32.76 -0.86
C GLU A 72 -22.23 34.02 -1.72
N ALA A 73 -21.25 34.92 -1.78
CA ALA A 73 -21.33 36.12 -2.62
C ALA A 73 -21.50 35.77 -4.12
N LEU A 74 -20.76 34.77 -4.63
CA LEU A 74 -20.90 34.30 -6.01
C LEU A 74 -22.29 33.70 -6.28
N GLU A 75 -22.87 33.01 -5.30
CA GLU A 75 -24.21 32.46 -5.41
C GLU A 75 -25.27 33.57 -5.44
N ASP A 76 -25.17 34.56 -4.55
CA ASP A 76 -26.08 35.70 -4.49
C ASP A 76 -26.06 36.50 -5.80
N GLU A 77 -24.88 36.75 -6.37
CA GLU A 77 -24.72 37.41 -7.67
C GLU A 77 -25.46 36.67 -8.79
N GLU A 78 -25.34 35.34 -8.84
CA GLU A 78 -26.04 34.51 -9.82
C GLU A 78 -27.55 34.42 -9.57
N GLN A 79 -28.01 34.41 -8.31
CA GLN A 79 -29.43 34.47 -7.98
C GLN A 79 -30.05 35.79 -8.46
N VAL A 80 -29.40 36.93 -8.19
CA VAL A 80 -29.83 38.25 -8.65
C VAL A 80 -29.89 38.31 -10.18
N ARG A 81 -28.88 37.76 -10.86
CA ARG A 81 -28.84 37.67 -12.33
C ARG A 81 -30.00 36.85 -12.89
N LYS A 82 -30.34 35.71 -12.28
CA LYS A 82 -31.48 34.88 -12.70
C LYS A 82 -32.81 35.59 -12.50
N LEU A 83 -32.96 36.33 -11.40
CA LEU A 83 -34.16 37.13 -11.13
C LEU A 83 -34.32 38.28 -12.13
N SER A 84 -33.22 38.94 -12.54
CA SER A 84 -33.27 40.03 -13.52
C SER A 84 -33.59 39.56 -14.94
N LEU A 85 -33.21 38.33 -15.30
CA LEU A 85 -33.52 37.68 -16.59
C LEU A 85 -34.94 37.11 -16.67
N ARG A 86 -35.66 37.02 -15.54
CA ARG A 86 -37.05 36.53 -15.45
C ARG A 86 -38.11 37.62 -15.66
N LYS A 87 -37.68 38.83 -16.03
CA LYS A 87 -38.54 39.92 -16.50
C LYS A 87 -38.93 39.73 -17.96
#